data_AF-A0A9D7F250-F1
#
_entry.id   AF-A0A9D7F250-F1
#
_cell.length_a   1.000
_cell.length_b   1.000
_cell.length_c   1.000
_cell.angle_alpha   90.00
_cell.angle_beta   90.00
_cell.angle_gamma   90.00
#
_symmetry.space_group_name_H-M   'P 1'
#
loop_
_entity.id
_entity.type
_entity.pdbx_description
1 polymer ?
#
loop_
_entity_poly.entity_id
_entity_poly.type
_entity_poly.pdbx_seq_one_letter_code
_entity_poly.pdbx_strand_id
1 'polypeptide(L)'
;MPEDWSPQEIELILADYFRMLEMEVRGVAYVKKAFRERLKPRLRGRSDGSIEFNHQNISAVLMKFGLPYILGYKPRFNYQHLLEDAVADYVLRQPAFDSVCYDFAEKPAIPTPQSVRFSDFEVPPPVSEMVQEPLAPNYGKRLVKINYRKGNNKTGSWVS
;
A
#
# COMPACT_ATOMS: atom_id res chain seq x y z
N MET A 1 20.28 -2.64 -12.36
CA MET A 1 18.91 -2.82 -12.86
C MET A 1 18.12 -3.50 -11.76
N PRO A 2 16.85 -3.14 -11.50
CA PRO A 2 16.01 -3.99 -10.67
C PRO A 2 15.98 -5.38 -11.32
N GLU A 3 16.31 -6.42 -10.57
CA GLU A 3 16.25 -7.80 -11.07
C GLU A 3 14.78 -8.15 -11.36
N ASP A 4 14.49 -8.79 -12.49
CA ASP A 4 13.13 -9.21 -12.81
C ASP A 4 12.60 -10.19 -11.76
N TRP A 5 11.28 -10.23 -11.56
CA TRP A 5 10.67 -11.16 -10.61
C TRP A 5 10.74 -12.58 -11.17
N SER A 6 11.40 -13.48 -10.45
CA SER A 6 11.47 -14.88 -10.85
C SER A 6 10.12 -15.57 -10.68
N PRO A 7 9.83 -16.64 -11.46
CA PRO A 7 8.58 -17.40 -11.31
C PRO A 7 8.33 -17.88 -9.87
N GLN A 8 9.39 -18.27 -9.15
CA GLN A 8 9.29 -18.69 -7.75
C GLN A 8 8.93 -17.53 -6.82
N GLU A 9 9.47 -16.33 -7.04
CA GLU A 9 9.09 -15.14 -6.27
C GLU A 9 7.64 -14.74 -6.55
N ILE A 10 7.20 -14.85 -7.81
CA ILE A 10 5.80 -14.60 -8.22
C ILE A 10 4.86 -15.58 -7.51
N GLU A 11 5.18 -16.87 -7.51
CA GLU A 11 4.34 -17.87 -6.82
C GLU A 11 4.24 -17.60 -5.31
N LEU A 12 5.36 -17.24 -4.66
CA LEU A 12 5.38 -16.92 -3.24
C LEU A 12 4.56 -15.67 -2.90
N ILE A 13 4.66 -14.62 -3.71
CA ILE A 13 3.92 -13.37 -3.47
C ILE A 13 2.43 -13.53 -3.75
N LEU A 14 2.05 -14.33 -4.76
CA LEU A 14 0.66 -14.70 -5.01
C LEU A 14 0.11 -15.48 -3.81
N ALA A 15 0.82 -16.51 -3.34
CA ALA A 15 0.37 -17.29 -2.18
C ALA A 15 0.16 -16.44 -0.92
N ASP A 16 1.08 -15.50 -0.63
CA ASP A 16 0.93 -14.60 0.51
C ASP A 16 -0.24 -13.62 0.32
N TYR A 17 -0.43 -13.08 -0.88
CA TYR A 17 -1.54 -12.19 -1.23
C TYR A 17 -2.90 -12.87 -1.08
N PHE A 18 -3.10 -14.02 -1.72
CA PHE A 18 -4.38 -14.72 -1.70
C PHE A 18 -4.74 -15.23 -0.30
N ARG A 19 -3.75 -15.58 0.52
CA ARG A 19 -3.98 -15.91 1.93
C ARG A 19 -4.53 -14.71 2.72
N MET A 20 -4.03 -13.50 2.47
CA MET A 20 -4.59 -12.29 3.08
C MET A 20 -5.97 -11.95 2.54
N LEU A 21 -6.21 -12.16 1.23
CA LEU A 21 -7.49 -11.90 0.60
C LEU A 21 -8.60 -12.80 1.19
N GLU A 22 -8.31 -14.09 1.38
CA GLU A 22 -9.22 -15.03 2.04
C GLU A 22 -9.60 -14.56 3.46
N MET A 23 -8.61 -14.07 4.23
CA MET A 23 -8.85 -13.52 5.57
C MET A 23 -9.73 -12.25 5.50
N GLU A 24 -9.49 -11.35 4.55
CA GLU A 24 -10.25 -10.11 4.38
C GLU A 24 -11.72 -10.36 4.01
N VAL A 25 -11.96 -11.28 3.07
CA VAL A 25 -13.32 -11.65 2.67
C VAL A 25 -14.08 -12.24 3.85
N ARG A 26 -13.47 -13.16 4.60
CA ARG A 26 -14.03 -13.77 5.82
C ARG A 26 -14.11 -12.83 7.03
N GLY A 27 -13.59 -11.61 6.94
CA GLY A 27 -13.58 -10.66 8.06
C GLY A 27 -12.63 -11.05 9.20
N VAL A 28 -11.66 -11.94 8.95
CA VAL A 28 -10.63 -12.31 9.93
C VAL A 28 -9.56 -11.23 9.94
N ALA A 29 -9.29 -10.68 11.14
CA ALA A 29 -8.24 -9.68 11.30
C ALA A 29 -6.85 -10.24 10.90
N TYR A 30 -6.09 -9.47 10.14
CA TYR A 30 -4.73 -9.81 9.72
C TYR A 30 -3.84 -8.57 9.72
N VAL A 31 -2.53 -8.79 9.86
CA VAL A 31 -1.53 -7.71 9.89
C VAL A 31 -0.62 -7.83 8.66
N LYS A 32 -0.80 -6.92 7.69
CA LYS A 32 0.00 -6.85 6.45
C LYS A 32 1.52 -6.87 6.69
N LYS A 33 1.98 -6.20 7.75
CA LYS A 33 3.39 -6.19 8.14
C LYS A 33 3.87 -7.61 8.49
N ALA A 34 3.11 -8.37 9.27
CA ALA A 34 3.49 -9.71 9.68
C ALA A 34 3.62 -10.67 8.48
N PHE A 35 2.70 -10.57 7.51
CA PHE A 35 2.77 -11.31 6.25
C PHE A 35 4.05 -10.97 5.47
N ARG A 36 4.34 -9.67 5.32
CA ARG A 36 5.55 -9.18 4.65
C ARG A 36 6.84 -9.66 5.32
N GLU A 37 6.94 -9.57 6.65
CA GLU A 37 8.14 -10.03 7.39
C GLU A 37 8.36 -11.53 7.24
N ARG A 38 7.30 -12.34 7.15
CA ARG A 38 7.40 -13.78 6.89
C ARG A 38 7.79 -14.10 5.44
N LEU A 39 7.32 -13.29 4.50
CA LEU A 39 7.57 -13.49 3.06
C LEU A 39 8.97 -13.07 2.64
N LYS A 40 9.45 -11.93 3.14
CA LYS A 40 10.70 -11.26 2.73
C LYS A 40 11.95 -12.14 2.74
N PRO A 41 12.20 -13.02 3.74
CA PRO A 41 13.36 -13.92 3.73
C PRO A 41 13.40 -14.87 2.53
N ARG A 42 12.25 -15.11 1.89
CA ARG A 42 12.11 -16.03 0.75
C ARG A 42 12.23 -15.31 -0.61
N LEU A 43 12.31 -13.98 -0.62
CA LEU A 43 12.28 -13.16 -1.83
C LEU A 43 13.64 -12.47 -2.08
N ARG A 44 14.72 -13.22 -2.31
CA ARG A 44 16.05 -12.75 -2.82
C ARG A 44 16.47 -11.30 -2.49
N GLY A 45 16.29 -10.84 -1.24
CA GLY A 45 16.65 -9.48 -0.83
C GLY A 45 15.73 -8.34 -1.31
N ARG A 46 14.49 -8.63 -1.75
CA ARG A 46 13.47 -7.64 -2.12
C ARG A 46 13.17 -6.72 -0.95
N SER A 47 12.98 -5.43 -1.27
CA SER A 47 12.61 -4.41 -0.29
C SER A 47 11.13 -4.45 0.04
N ASP A 48 10.76 -3.89 1.19
CA ASP A 48 9.36 -3.83 1.62
C ASP A 48 8.48 -3.05 0.64
N GLY A 49 9.03 -1.98 0.06
CA GLY A 49 8.37 -1.20 -0.98
C GLY A 49 8.17 -1.99 -2.27
N SER A 50 9.10 -2.87 -2.63
CA SER A 50 8.99 -3.71 -3.83
C SER A 50 7.89 -4.77 -3.68
N ILE A 51 7.77 -5.37 -2.48
CA ILE A 51 6.71 -6.32 -2.15
C ILE A 51 5.35 -5.62 -2.18
N GLU A 52 5.24 -4.45 -1.54
CA GLU A 52 4.00 -3.68 -1.52
C GLU A 52 3.56 -3.23 -2.91
N PHE A 53 4.50 -2.79 -3.74
CA PHE A 53 4.22 -2.43 -5.13
C PHE A 53 3.68 -3.63 -5.92
N ASN A 54 4.24 -4.83 -5.72
CA ASN A 54 3.71 -6.02 -6.36
C ASN A 54 2.32 -6.40 -5.87
N HIS A 55 2.01 -6.24 -4.58
CA HIS A 55 0.65 -6.47 -4.09
C HIS A 55 -0.36 -5.50 -4.75
N GLN A 56 0.04 -4.26 -4.98
CA GLN A 56 -0.78 -3.28 -5.71
C GLN A 56 -0.97 -3.65 -7.18
N ASN A 57 0.05 -4.23 -7.81
CA ASN A 57 -0.06 -4.76 -9.17
C ASN A 57 -0.98 -5.98 -9.24
N ILE A 58 -0.91 -6.91 -8.27
CA ILE A 58 -1.83 -8.05 -8.18
C ILE A 58 -3.28 -7.54 -8.03
N SER A 59 -3.52 -6.56 -7.16
CA SER A 59 -4.86 -5.93 -7.05
C SER A 59 -5.35 -5.35 -8.37
N ALA A 60 -4.46 -4.80 -9.19
CA ALA A 60 -4.83 -4.25 -10.49
C ALA A 60 -5.21 -5.35 -11.51
N VAL A 61 -4.50 -6.47 -11.51
CA VAL A 61 -4.85 -7.63 -12.32
C VAL A 61 -6.21 -8.20 -11.91
N LEU A 62 -6.45 -8.39 -10.60
CA LEU A 62 -7.74 -8.88 -10.10
C LEU A 62 -8.88 -7.93 -10.44
N MET A 63 -8.67 -6.62 -10.30
CA MET A 63 -9.63 -5.60 -10.73
C MET A 63 -9.92 -5.69 -12.23
N LYS A 64 -8.89 -5.90 -13.08
CA LYS A 64 -9.07 -6.08 -14.52
C LYS A 64 -9.94 -7.31 -14.84
N PHE A 65 -9.85 -8.37 -14.04
CA PHE A 65 -10.67 -9.57 -14.17
C PHE A 65 -12.04 -9.49 -13.48
N GLY A 66 -12.37 -8.36 -12.83
CA GLY A 66 -13.63 -8.22 -12.08
C GLY A 66 -13.68 -9.07 -10.81
N LEU A 67 -12.52 -9.48 -10.28
CA LEU A 67 -12.37 -10.33 -9.10
C LEU A 67 -12.16 -9.49 -7.84
N PRO A 68 -12.50 -10.03 -6.65
CA PRO A 68 -12.23 -9.35 -5.38
C PRO A 68 -10.71 -9.16 -5.18
N TYR A 69 -10.34 -8.04 -4.58
CA TYR A 69 -8.96 -7.69 -4.25
C TYR A 69 -8.90 -7.04 -2.87
N ILE A 70 -7.70 -7.01 -2.30
CA ILE A 70 -7.50 -6.41 -0.97
C ILE A 70 -7.62 -4.88 -1.05
N LEU A 71 -8.63 -4.30 -0.40
CA LEU A 71 -8.97 -2.87 -0.55
C LEU A 71 -7.81 -1.94 -0.17
N GLY A 72 -7.05 -2.31 0.85
CA GLY A 72 -5.91 -1.52 1.30
C GLY A 72 -4.65 -1.68 0.44
N TYR A 73 -4.69 -2.42 -0.67
CA TYR A 73 -3.67 -2.42 -1.72
C TYR A 73 -4.29 -1.80 -2.99
N LYS A 74 -4.18 -0.48 -3.10
CA LYS A 74 -4.74 0.27 -4.24
C LYS A 74 -4.14 -0.22 -5.56
N PRO A 75 -4.96 -0.62 -6.55
CA PRO A 75 -4.52 -1.04 -7.87
C PRO A 75 -3.50 -0.10 -8.53
N ARG A 76 -2.41 -0.67 -9.05
CA ARG A 76 -1.47 0.00 -9.95
C ARG A 76 -1.33 -0.78 -11.25
N PHE A 77 -1.72 -0.18 -12.37
CA PHE A 77 -1.82 -0.86 -13.66
C PHE A 77 -0.51 -0.94 -14.46
N ASN A 78 0.60 -0.45 -13.90
CA ASN A 78 1.91 -0.53 -14.54
C ASN A 78 2.63 -1.83 -14.13
N TYR A 79 2.14 -2.95 -14.64
CA TYR A 79 2.70 -4.28 -14.40
C TYR A 79 3.03 -5.01 -15.72
N GLN A 80 3.93 -5.99 -15.63
CA GLN A 80 4.33 -6.81 -16.77
C GLN A 80 3.29 -7.90 -17.06
N HIS A 81 3.14 -8.30 -18.33
CA HIS A 81 2.24 -9.38 -18.74
C HIS A 81 2.48 -10.70 -17.99
N LEU A 82 3.74 -11.01 -17.65
CA LEU A 82 4.10 -12.19 -16.88
C LEU A 82 3.34 -12.30 -15.54
N LEU A 83 3.08 -11.17 -14.87
CA LEU A 83 2.31 -11.17 -13.63
C LEU A 83 0.83 -11.45 -13.90
N GLU A 84 0.29 -10.90 -14.99
CA GLU A 84 -1.11 -11.11 -15.39
C GLU A 84 -1.38 -12.59 -15.67
N ASP A 85 -0.52 -13.23 -16.46
CA ASP A 85 -0.61 -14.66 -16.78
C ASP A 85 -0.50 -15.51 -15.51
N ALA A 86 0.47 -15.21 -14.65
CA ALA A 86 0.66 -15.94 -13.40
C ALA A 86 -0.54 -15.81 -12.44
N VAL A 87 -1.20 -14.65 -12.37
CA VAL A 87 -2.43 -14.47 -11.58
C VAL A 87 -3.58 -15.27 -12.18
N ALA A 88 -3.77 -15.21 -13.51
CA ALA A 88 -4.82 -15.97 -14.19
C ALA A 88 -4.65 -17.48 -13.93
N ASP A 89 -3.44 -18.01 -14.13
CA ASP A 89 -3.11 -19.40 -13.86
C ASP A 89 -3.28 -19.78 -12.38
N TYR A 90 -3.01 -18.85 -11.47
CA TYR A 90 -3.19 -19.09 -10.03
C TYR A 90 -4.66 -19.23 -9.66
N VAL A 91 -5.52 -18.33 -10.17
CA VAL A 91 -6.97 -18.38 -9.95
C VAL A 91 -7.56 -19.66 -10.53
N LEU A 92 -7.21 -20.03 -11.77
CA LEU A 92 -7.71 -21.23 -12.42
C LEU A 92 -7.31 -22.54 -11.70
N ARG A 93 -6.17 -22.56 -11.01
CA ARG A 93 -5.71 -23.72 -10.22
C ARG A 93 -6.34 -23.81 -8.83
N GLN A 94 -7.14 -22.84 -8.41
CA GLN A 94 -7.73 -22.81 -7.08
C GLN A 94 -9.26 -22.79 -7.14
N PRO A 95 -9.91 -23.97 -7.20
CA PRO A 95 -11.36 -24.08 -7.10
C PRO A 95 -11.91 -23.45 -5.81
N ALA A 96 -11.11 -23.44 -4.74
CA ALA A 96 -11.46 -22.79 -3.49
C ALA A 96 -11.57 -21.25 -3.60
N PHE A 97 -11.05 -20.64 -4.66
CA PHE A 97 -11.20 -19.20 -4.89
C PHE A 97 -12.63 -18.82 -5.28
N ASP A 98 -13.40 -19.74 -5.86
CA ASP A 98 -14.81 -19.51 -6.17
C ASP A 98 -15.62 -19.21 -4.91
N SER A 99 -15.32 -19.89 -3.79
CA SER A 99 -15.97 -19.59 -2.51
C SER A 99 -15.61 -18.20 -2.00
N VAL A 100 -14.38 -17.72 -2.24
CA VAL A 100 -13.97 -16.36 -1.88
C VAL A 100 -14.73 -15.33 -2.71
N CYS A 101 -14.96 -15.59 -3.99
CA CYS A 101 -15.78 -14.73 -4.84
C CYS A 101 -17.24 -14.70 -4.39
N TYR A 102 -17.79 -15.88 -4.05
CA TYR A 102 -19.15 -16.02 -3.54
C TYR A 102 -19.32 -15.29 -2.20
N ASP A 103 -18.43 -15.55 -1.23
CA ASP A 103 -18.45 -14.90 0.09
C ASP A 103 -18.33 -13.38 -0.02
N PHE A 104 -17.55 -12.88 -0.99
CA PHE A 104 -17.44 -11.45 -1.25
C PHE A 104 -18.74 -10.87 -1.82
N ALA A 105 -19.39 -11.57 -2.76
CA ALA A 105 -20.63 -11.13 -3.39
C ALA A 105 -21.83 -11.15 -2.43
N GLU A 106 -21.92 -12.17 -1.56
CA GLU A 106 -22.98 -12.32 -0.56
C GLU A 106 -22.79 -11.43 0.67
N LYS A 107 -21.62 -10.78 0.80
CA LYS A 107 -21.35 -9.89 1.94
C LYS A 107 -22.39 -8.75 1.92
N PRO A 108 -23.25 -8.64 2.95
CA PRO A 108 -24.33 -7.66 2.93
C PRO A 108 -23.73 -6.27 2.84
N ALA A 109 -24.28 -5.44 1.94
CA ALA A 109 -23.92 -4.03 1.87
C ALA A 109 -24.06 -3.41 3.27
N ILE A 110 -23.08 -2.61 3.70
CA ILE A 110 -23.14 -1.89 4.97
C ILE A 110 -24.50 -1.19 5.00
N PRO A 111 -25.37 -1.46 5.98
CA PRO A 111 -26.69 -0.86 6.02
C PRO A 111 -26.48 0.65 5.99
N THR A 112 -27.03 1.30 4.96
CA THR A 112 -26.95 2.75 4.86
C THR A 112 -27.62 3.29 6.12
N PRO A 113 -26.90 4.05 6.98
CA PRO A 113 -27.52 4.57 8.18
C PRO A 113 -28.73 5.41 7.76
N GLN A 114 -29.93 5.01 8.19
CA GLN A 114 -31.19 5.57 7.70
C GLN A 114 -31.38 7.06 8.03
N SER A 115 -30.54 7.63 8.89
CA SER A 115 -30.36 9.08 9.01
C SER A 115 -29.11 9.36 9.83
N VAL A 116 -28.09 9.99 9.26
CA VAL A 116 -27.05 10.64 10.06
C VAL A 116 -27.56 12.05 10.39
N ARG A 117 -27.79 12.33 11.67
CA ARG A 117 -28.16 13.67 12.15
C ARG A 117 -26.88 14.48 12.39
N PHE A 118 -26.47 15.26 11.40
CA PHE A 118 -25.26 16.09 11.48
C PHE A 118 -25.30 17.13 12.61
N SER A 119 -26.50 17.52 13.06
CA SER A 119 -26.71 18.45 14.18
C SER A 119 -26.13 17.94 15.51
N ASP A 120 -25.95 16.63 15.69
CA ASP A 120 -25.38 16.05 16.91
C ASP A 120 -23.85 16.24 17.01
N PHE A 121 -23.20 16.69 15.92
CA PHE A 121 -21.76 16.95 15.83
C PHE A 121 -21.42 18.45 15.82
N GLU A 122 -22.42 19.33 15.92
CA GLU A 122 -22.20 20.78 16.03
C GLU A 122 -21.63 21.11 17.42
N VAL A 123 -20.33 21.32 17.49
CA VAL A 123 -19.67 21.95 18.64
C VAL A 123 -19.77 23.46 18.47
N PRO A 124 -20.11 24.23 19.52
CA PRO A 124 -20.08 25.69 19.42
C PRO A 124 -18.69 26.17 18.98
N PRO A 125 -18.62 27.26 18.19
CA PRO A 125 -17.34 27.82 17.79
C PRO A 125 -16.48 28.07 19.04
N PRO A 126 -15.18 27.75 19.01
CA PRO A 126 -14.31 28.00 20.15
C PRO A 126 -14.35 29.49 20.49
N VAL A 127 -14.42 29.80 21.79
CA VAL A 127 -14.34 31.18 22.26
C VAL A 127 -12.97 31.71 21.84
N SER A 128 -12.97 32.69 20.92
CA SER A 128 -11.75 33.37 20.52
C SER A 128 -11.27 34.23 21.69
N GLU A 129 -10.44 33.66 22.57
CA GLU A 129 -9.59 34.51 23.41
C GLU A 129 -8.69 35.31 22.47
N MET A 130 -8.69 36.64 22.61
CA MET A 130 -7.74 37.50 21.91
C MET A 130 -6.34 37.16 22.40
N VAL A 131 -5.70 36.19 21.74
CA VAL A 131 -4.28 35.91 21.94
C VAL A 131 -3.52 37.09 21.33
N GLN A 132 -3.03 37.98 22.18
CA GLN A 132 -2.01 38.93 21.75
C GLN A 132 -0.70 38.16 21.55
N GLU A 133 -0.10 38.30 20.37
CA GLU A 133 1.27 37.84 20.16
C GLU A 133 2.17 38.52 21.21
N PRO A 134 2.93 37.76 22.02
CA PRO A 134 3.92 38.37 22.89
C PRO A 134 4.90 39.17 22.01
N LEU A 135 5.26 40.39 22.46
CA LEU A 135 6.22 41.24 21.77
C LEU A 135 7.43 40.40 21.34
N ALA A 136 7.56 40.20 20.02
CA ALA A 136 8.61 39.35 19.47
C ALA A 136 9.96 39.84 20.00
N PRO A 137 10.81 38.98 20.60
CA PRO A 137 12.18 39.35 20.86
C PRO A 137 12.82 39.77 19.52
N ASN A 138 13.67 40.79 19.55
CA ASN A 138 14.26 41.39 18.35
C ASN A 138 15.05 40.35 17.54
N TYR A 139 14.39 39.70 16.60
CA TYR A 139 15.00 38.81 15.62
C TYR A 139 15.71 39.67 14.59
N GLY A 140 16.92 40.12 14.92
CA GLY A 140 17.83 40.71 13.95
C GLY A 140 17.95 39.77 12.76
N LYS A 141 17.46 40.22 11.59
CA LYS A 141 17.39 39.43 10.36
C LYS A 141 18.81 38.97 9.93
N ARG A 142 19.24 37.80 10.36
CA ARG A 142 20.29 37.04 9.67
C ARG A 142 19.61 36.02 8.75
N LEU A 143 19.33 36.45 7.53
CA LEU A 143 18.98 35.52 6.45
C LEU A 143 20.24 34.74 6.07
N VAL A 144 20.41 33.54 6.61
CA VAL A 144 21.39 32.59 6.10
C VAL A 144 20.76 31.90 4.90
N LYS A 145 21.24 32.21 3.69
CA LYS A 145 20.85 31.49 2.47
C LYS A 145 21.38 30.06 2.54
N ILE A 146 20.49 29.09 2.82
CA ILE A 146 20.81 27.67 2.73
C ILE A 146 20.76 27.28 1.25
N ASN A 147 21.93 27.09 0.63
CA ASN A 147 22.03 26.61 -0.75
C ASN A 147 21.91 25.08 -0.77
N TYR A 148 20.86 24.56 -1.41
CA TYR A 148 20.72 23.13 -1.73
C TYR A 148 21.14 22.88 -3.18
N ARG A 149 22.36 22.34 -3.43
CA ARG A 149 22.63 21.46 -4.60
C ARG A 149 23.96 20.68 -4.54
N LYS A 150 23.88 19.48 -5.14
CA LYS A 150 24.90 18.51 -5.62
C LYS A 150 25.32 17.48 -4.57
N GLY A 151 25.26 16.18 -4.83
CA GLY A 151 25.40 15.47 -6.10
C GLY A 151 26.72 14.69 -6.07
N ASN A 152 26.60 13.36 -5.94
CA ASN A 152 27.65 12.33 -5.94
C ASN A 152 28.87 12.60 -6.85
N ASN A 153 30.09 12.36 -6.37
CA ASN A 153 30.89 11.13 -6.63
C ASN A 153 32.40 11.30 -6.32
N LYS A 154 32.90 10.38 -5.49
CA LYS A 154 34.15 9.59 -5.56
C LYS A 154 35.44 10.13 -6.25
N THR A 155 36.51 10.10 -5.43
CA THR A 155 37.89 9.60 -5.66
C THR A 155 38.68 10.00 -6.92
N GLY A 156 39.80 10.70 -6.70
CA GLY A 156 40.95 10.78 -7.59
C GLY A 156 42.23 10.97 -6.76
N SER A 157 43.14 10.00 -6.87
CA SER A 157 44.48 9.97 -6.25
C SER A 157 45.42 10.93 -7.00
N TRP A 158 46.29 11.63 -6.25
CA TRP A 158 47.30 12.54 -6.78
C TRP A 158 48.49 11.75 -7.33
N VAL A 159 48.83 12.00 -8.59
CA VAL A 159 50.14 11.68 -9.16
C VAL A 159 50.95 12.98 -9.17
N SER A 160 52.09 12.98 -8.49
CA SER A 160 53.40 13.49 -8.92
C SER A 160 54.42 13.22 -7.83
#